data_AF-A0A0S8IWH8-F1
#
_entry.id   AF-A0A0S8IWH8-F1
#
_cell.length_a   1.000
_cell.length_b   1.000
_cell.length_c   1.000
_cell.angle_alpha   90.00
_cell.angle_beta   90.00
_cell.angle_gamma   90.00
#
_symmetry.space_group_name_H-M   'P 1'
#
loop_
_entity.id
_entity.type
_entity.pdbx_description
1 polymer ?
#
loop_
_entity_poly.entity_id
_entity_poly.type
_entity_poly.pdbx_seq_one_letter_code
_entity_poly.pdbx_strand_id
1 'polypeptide(L)'
;MPKLIAVKSKESPGLTKLLSAIPGDYEVVVAADMNEALKALREDGAEGIIADRESLPTRPEAVTGVDPETVLNAVQEGMAVVDDQFRIIWANEVFLKSGPTEGDVLGMPCYRFLHGRSEPCLGCEAKETFATARQAKRVHQNVDGNYWESVASPVLNELGEVVQVVLVTRDVSERVFLQ
;
A
#
# COMPACT_ATOMS: atom_id res chain seq x y z
N MET A 1 -14.75 -24.31 -23.43
CA MET A 1 -15.42 -24.49 -22.14
C MET A 1 -15.33 -23.14 -21.44
N PRO A 2 -16.44 -22.57 -20.93
CA PRO A 2 -16.38 -21.27 -20.25
C PRO A 2 -15.46 -21.36 -19.02
N LYS A 3 -14.67 -20.32 -18.82
CA LYS A 3 -13.65 -20.20 -17.77
C LYS A 3 -14.17 -19.30 -16.64
N LEU A 4 -14.11 -19.81 -15.43
CA LEU A 4 -14.48 -19.09 -14.21
C LEU A 4 -13.27 -18.95 -13.31
N ILE A 5 -13.16 -17.80 -12.64
CA ILE A 5 -12.10 -17.55 -11.68
C ILE A 5 -12.67 -17.69 -10.27
N ALA A 6 -12.07 -18.57 -9.47
CA ALA A 6 -12.49 -18.85 -8.11
C ALA A 6 -11.50 -18.19 -7.14
N VAL A 7 -12.00 -17.27 -6.30
CA VAL A 7 -11.17 -16.59 -5.28
C VAL A 7 -11.04 -17.49 -4.06
N LYS A 8 -9.81 -17.88 -3.72
CA LYS A 8 -9.51 -18.72 -2.57
C LYS A 8 -8.84 -17.92 -1.46
N SER A 9 -9.61 -17.43 -0.49
CA SER A 9 -9.05 -17.25 0.85
C SER A 9 -8.84 -18.63 1.49
N LYS A 10 -7.70 -18.83 2.16
CA LYS A 10 -7.22 -20.10 2.75
C LYS A 10 -8.35 -21.08 3.15
N GLU A 11 -8.38 -22.24 2.49
CA GLU A 11 -9.28 -23.38 2.78
C GLU A 11 -10.76 -23.02 3.02
N SER A 12 -11.37 -22.29 2.09
CA SER A 12 -12.83 -22.05 2.10
C SER A 12 -13.63 -23.33 1.75
N PRO A 13 -14.47 -23.86 2.67
CA PRO A 13 -15.47 -24.87 2.34
C PRO A 13 -16.64 -24.30 1.52
N GLY A 14 -16.83 -22.97 1.58
CA GLY A 14 -17.91 -22.26 0.90
C GLY A 14 -17.76 -22.28 -0.63
N LEU A 15 -16.53 -22.18 -1.12
CA LEU A 15 -16.21 -22.13 -2.54
C LEU A 15 -16.55 -23.44 -3.26
N THR A 16 -16.23 -24.59 -2.66
CA THR A 16 -16.57 -25.92 -3.23
C THR A 16 -18.08 -26.08 -3.38
N LYS A 17 -18.85 -25.65 -2.36
CA LYS A 17 -20.31 -25.70 -2.40
C LYS A 17 -20.88 -24.79 -3.50
N LEU A 18 -20.35 -23.58 -3.65
CA LEU A 18 -20.72 -22.64 -4.71
C LEU A 18 -20.46 -23.22 -6.11
N LEU A 19 -19.27 -23.76 -6.36
CA LEU A 19 -18.92 -24.37 -7.65
C LEU A 19 -19.84 -25.55 -8.00
N SER A 20 -20.21 -26.38 -7.02
CA SER A 20 -21.14 -27.50 -7.24
C SER A 20 -22.58 -27.08 -7.52
N ALA A 21 -22.97 -25.84 -7.17
CA ALA A 21 -24.31 -25.33 -7.35
C ALA A 21 -24.53 -24.62 -8.70
N ILE A 22 -23.45 -24.36 -9.45
CA ILE A 22 -23.51 -23.70 -10.75
C ILE A 22 -23.68 -24.76 -11.84
N PRO A 23 -24.79 -24.74 -12.59
CA PRO A 23 -25.05 -25.75 -13.61
C PRO A 23 -24.17 -25.53 -14.85
N GLY A 24 -23.48 -26.57 -15.30
CA GLY A 24 -22.68 -26.57 -16.52
C GLY A 24 -21.24 -27.03 -16.29
N ASP A 25 -20.50 -27.21 -17.39
CA ASP A 25 -19.09 -27.56 -17.36
C ASP A 25 -18.24 -26.28 -17.51
N TYR A 26 -17.36 -26.06 -16.55
CA TYR A 26 -16.50 -24.87 -16.49
C TYR A 26 -15.05 -25.25 -16.24
N GLU A 27 -14.15 -24.49 -16.84
CA GLU A 27 -12.75 -24.49 -16.44
C GLU A 27 -12.58 -23.54 -15.26
N VAL A 28 -12.12 -24.04 -14.11
CA VAL A 28 -11.95 -23.21 -12.91
C VAL A 28 -10.48 -22.89 -12.70
N VAL A 29 -10.15 -21.61 -12.74
CA VAL A 29 -8.83 -21.10 -12.34
C VAL A 29 -8.91 -20.51 -10.95
N VAL A 30 -7.97 -20.88 -10.09
CA VAL A 30 -7.95 -20.42 -8.71
C VAL A 30 -7.04 -19.20 -8.60
N ALA A 31 -7.57 -18.12 -8.06
CA ALA A 31 -6.83 -16.92 -7.68
C ALA A 31 -6.64 -16.88 -6.16
N ALA A 32 -5.49 -16.39 -5.70
CA ALA A 32 -5.15 -16.30 -4.28
C ALA A 32 -5.93 -15.18 -3.57
N ASP A 33 -6.32 -14.13 -4.28
CA ASP A 33 -7.11 -13.01 -3.76
C ASP A 33 -7.98 -12.34 -4.85
N MET A 34 -8.76 -11.34 -4.44
CA MET A 34 -9.66 -10.60 -5.33
C MET A 34 -8.91 -9.79 -6.39
N ASN A 35 -7.70 -9.29 -6.08
CA ASN A 35 -6.92 -8.50 -7.04
C ASN A 35 -6.39 -9.37 -8.16
N GLU A 36 -5.84 -10.54 -7.83
CA GLU A 36 -5.42 -11.54 -8.82
C GLU A 36 -6.61 -11.99 -9.67
N ALA A 37 -7.78 -12.20 -9.05
CA ALA A 37 -8.97 -12.58 -9.78
C ALA A 37 -9.47 -11.50 -10.75
N LEU A 38 -9.48 -10.24 -10.33
CA LEU A 38 -9.87 -9.11 -11.18
C LEU A 38 -8.89 -8.90 -12.35
N LYS A 39 -7.59 -9.12 -12.11
CA LYS A 39 -6.58 -9.07 -13.16
C LYS A 39 -6.81 -10.18 -14.19
N ALA A 40 -6.94 -11.43 -13.73
CA ALA A 40 -7.21 -12.57 -14.61
C ALA A 40 -8.53 -12.41 -15.39
N LEU A 41 -9.56 -11.80 -14.80
CA LEU A 41 -10.82 -11.53 -15.49
C LEU A 41 -10.63 -10.58 -16.69
N ARG A 42 -9.76 -9.58 -16.56
CA ARG A 42 -9.49 -8.59 -17.61
C ARG A 42 -8.57 -9.13 -18.71
N GLU A 43 -7.60 -9.96 -18.33
CA GLU A 43 -6.50 -10.37 -19.21
C GLU A 43 -6.73 -11.75 -19.84
N ASP A 44 -7.39 -12.69 -19.15
CA ASP A 44 -7.47 -14.10 -19.54
C ASP A 44 -8.81 -14.52 -20.17
N GLY A 45 -9.71 -13.57 -20.43
CA GLY A 45 -10.98 -13.83 -21.11
C GLY A 45 -11.95 -14.74 -20.35
N ALA A 46 -11.88 -14.77 -19.02
CA ALA A 46 -12.84 -15.50 -18.19
C ALA A 46 -14.23 -14.84 -18.21
N GLU A 47 -15.29 -15.65 -18.08
CA GLU A 47 -16.67 -15.19 -18.13
C GLU A 47 -17.16 -14.62 -16.78
N GLY A 48 -16.46 -14.90 -15.67
CA GLY A 48 -16.84 -14.38 -14.37
C GLY A 48 -15.94 -14.81 -13.21
N ILE A 49 -16.09 -14.08 -12.10
CA ILE A 49 -15.45 -14.38 -10.81
C ILE A 49 -16.50 -14.98 -9.86
N ILE A 50 -16.11 -16.02 -9.13
CA ILE A 50 -16.86 -16.60 -8.04
C ILE A 50 -16.03 -16.48 -6.78
N ALA A 51 -16.62 -15.86 -5.76
CA ALA A 51 -16.06 -15.75 -4.43
C ALA A 51 -17.14 -16.14 -3.43
N ASP A 52 -16.75 -16.83 -2.36
CA ASP A 52 -17.61 -16.93 -1.20
C ASP A 52 -17.60 -15.60 -0.41
N ARG A 53 -18.47 -15.51 0.59
CA ARG A 53 -18.61 -14.29 1.39
C ARG A 53 -17.32 -13.96 2.12
N GLU A 54 -16.59 -14.98 2.57
CA GLU A 54 -15.34 -14.89 3.31
C GLU A 54 -14.17 -14.38 2.46
N SER A 55 -14.23 -14.59 1.14
CA SER A 55 -13.24 -14.10 0.18
C SER A 55 -13.59 -12.75 -0.43
N LEU A 56 -14.72 -12.14 -0.05
CA LEU A 56 -15.07 -10.78 -0.44
C LEU A 56 -14.36 -9.76 0.47
N PRO A 57 -13.84 -8.65 -0.09
CA PRO A 57 -13.26 -7.57 0.71
C PRO A 57 -14.34 -6.92 1.61
N THR A 58 -13.93 -6.52 2.81
CA THR A 58 -14.86 -6.11 3.89
C THR A 58 -15.42 -4.68 3.77
N ARG A 59 -15.03 -3.83 2.80
CA ARG A 59 -15.54 -2.44 2.58
C ARG A 59 -15.14 -1.87 1.18
N PRO A 60 -15.66 -0.70 0.73
CA PRO A 60 -16.18 -0.51 -0.62
C PRO A 60 -15.14 -0.06 -1.65
N GLU A 61 -14.29 -0.97 -2.10
CA GLU A 61 -13.50 -0.77 -3.33
C GLU A 61 -14.42 -0.56 -4.57
N ALA A 62 -15.70 -0.90 -4.44
CA ALA A 62 -16.67 -0.92 -5.54
C ALA A 62 -17.39 0.42 -5.87
N VAL A 63 -17.13 1.54 -5.18
CA VAL A 63 -18.08 2.70 -5.24
C VAL A 63 -17.66 3.88 -6.12
N THR A 64 -16.39 4.06 -6.50
CA THR A 64 -15.95 5.30 -7.19
C THR A 64 -15.50 5.13 -8.64
N GLY A 65 -15.30 3.90 -9.12
CA GLY A 65 -14.76 3.64 -10.46
C GLY A 65 -13.31 4.11 -10.67
N VAL A 66 -12.66 4.60 -9.61
CA VAL A 66 -11.25 5.01 -9.61
C VAL A 66 -10.49 4.09 -8.66
N ASP A 67 -9.49 3.43 -9.20
CA ASP A 67 -8.59 2.56 -8.46
C ASP A 67 -7.75 3.39 -7.46
N PRO A 68 -7.75 3.07 -6.15
CA PRO A 68 -6.99 3.80 -5.14
C PRO A 68 -5.49 3.89 -5.43
N GLU A 69 -4.88 2.85 -6.00
CA GLU A 69 -3.45 2.90 -6.37
C GLU A 69 -3.21 3.95 -7.45
N THR A 70 -4.07 3.99 -8.47
CA THR A 70 -4.04 5.03 -9.51
C THR A 70 -4.15 6.43 -8.92
N VAL A 71 -5.03 6.66 -7.94
CA VAL A 71 -5.15 7.96 -7.26
C VAL A 71 -3.86 8.32 -6.54
N LEU A 72 -3.30 7.40 -5.76
CA LEU A 72 -2.11 7.64 -4.94
C LEU A 72 -0.84 7.82 -5.78
N ASN A 73 -0.74 7.15 -6.93
CA ASN A 73 0.35 7.32 -7.88
C ASN A 73 0.21 8.59 -8.73
N ALA A 74 -0.99 9.16 -8.85
CA ALA A 74 -1.19 10.46 -9.51
C ALA A 74 -0.74 11.66 -8.65
N VAL A 75 -0.56 11.48 -7.35
CA VAL A 75 -0.04 12.52 -6.44
C VAL A 75 1.45 12.73 -6.72
N GLN A 76 1.89 13.99 -6.84
CA GLN A 76 3.30 14.34 -7.09
C GLN A 76 4.19 14.31 -5.83
N GLU A 77 3.63 13.91 -4.70
CA GLU A 77 4.32 13.77 -3.43
C GLU A 77 4.65 12.28 -3.20
N GLY A 78 5.81 12.01 -2.63
CA GLY A 78 6.16 10.66 -2.21
C GLY A 78 5.29 10.26 -1.02
N MET A 79 4.66 9.10 -1.07
CA MET A 79 3.85 8.55 0.00
C MET A 79 4.34 7.16 0.38
N ALA A 80 4.46 6.89 1.67
CA ALA A 80 4.73 5.57 2.20
C ALA A 80 3.95 5.30 3.48
N VAL A 81 3.62 4.04 3.74
CA VAL A 81 3.15 3.58 5.05
C VAL A 81 4.30 2.84 5.72
N VAL A 82 4.54 3.17 6.98
CA VAL A 82 5.56 2.53 7.81
C VAL A 82 4.95 1.91 9.06
N ASP A 83 5.49 0.76 9.47
CA ASP A 83 5.13 0.11 10.74
C ASP A 83 5.87 0.70 11.94
N ASP A 84 5.57 0.19 13.14
CA ASP A 84 6.16 0.61 14.43
C ASP A 84 7.67 0.30 14.55
N GLN A 85 8.21 -0.52 13.64
CA GLN A 85 9.64 -0.77 13.46
C GLN A 85 10.27 0.10 12.37
N PHE A 86 9.53 1.09 11.86
CA PHE A 86 9.91 1.98 10.77
C PHE A 86 10.11 1.30 9.41
N ARG A 87 9.60 0.07 9.23
CA ARG A 87 9.71 -0.65 7.96
C ARG A 87 8.64 -0.15 6.99
N ILE A 88 9.01 0.03 5.74
CA ILE A 88 8.09 0.42 4.67
C ILE A 88 7.20 -0.78 4.35
N ILE A 89 5.89 -0.65 4.50
CA ILE A 89 4.93 -1.73 4.19
C ILE A 89 4.15 -1.44 2.89
N TRP A 90 4.16 -0.19 2.45
CA TRP A 90 3.59 0.26 1.18
C TRP A 90 4.24 1.59 0.77
N ALA A 91 4.37 1.84 -0.53
CA ALA A 91 4.84 3.11 -1.07
C ALA A 91 4.26 3.37 -2.47
N ASN A 92 4.02 4.64 -2.81
CA ASN A 92 3.68 5.03 -4.18
C ASN A 92 4.94 5.15 -5.06
N GLU A 93 4.76 5.22 -6.38
CA GLU A 93 5.87 5.31 -7.32
C GLU A 93 6.78 6.53 -7.09
N VAL A 94 6.21 7.65 -6.65
CA VAL A 94 6.98 8.88 -6.39
C VAL A 94 7.92 8.68 -5.20
N PHE A 95 7.47 8.00 -4.15
CA PHE A 95 8.32 7.66 -3.01
C PHE A 95 9.43 6.68 -3.41
N LEU A 96 9.12 5.67 -4.23
CA LEU A 96 10.14 4.71 -4.68
C LEU A 96 11.26 5.39 -5.48
N LYS A 97 10.97 6.49 -6.18
CA LYS A 97 11.96 7.30 -6.92
C LYS A 97 12.83 8.18 -6.01
N SER A 98 12.52 8.30 -4.73
CA SER A 98 13.27 9.12 -3.75
C SER A 98 14.48 8.44 -3.14
N GLY A 99 14.59 7.12 -3.30
CA GLY A 99 15.68 6.30 -2.79
C GLY A 99 16.41 5.54 -3.90
N PRO A 100 17.25 4.56 -3.54
CA PRO A 100 17.97 3.75 -4.51
C PRO A 100 17.01 2.97 -5.44
N THR A 101 17.37 2.89 -6.72
CA THR A 101 16.59 2.22 -7.77
C THR A 101 16.62 0.70 -7.73
N GLU A 102 17.48 0.10 -6.91
CA GLU A 102 17.67 -1.36 -6.84
C GLU A 102 17.34 -1.91 -5.45
N GLY A 103 16.53 -2.99 -5.43
CA GLY A 103 16.23 -3.78 -4.23
C GLY A 103 14.75 -3.76 -3.82
N ASP A 104 14.38 -4.73 -2.97
CA ASP A 104 13.06 -4.75 -2.33
C ASP A 104 12.98 -3.62 -1.28
N VAL A 105 12.14 -2.63 -1.57
CA VAL A 105 11.88 -1.50 -0.66
C VAL A 105 10.95 -1.92 0.49
N LEU A 106 10.02 -2.84 0.22
CA LEU A 106 9.09 -3.34 1.23
C LEU A 106 9.85 -4.13 2.31
N GLY A 107 9.55 -3.85 3.57
CA GLY A 107 10.24 -4.40 4.73
C GLY A 107 11.54 -3.69 5.10
N MET A 108 12.05 -2.76 4.26
CA MET A 108 13.24 -1.95 4.56
C MET A 108 12.90 -0.81 5.53
N PRO A 109 13.78 -0.48 6.49
CA PRO A 109 13.58 0.71 7.34
C PRO A 109 13.60 2.00 6.52
N CYS A 110 12.65 2.90 6.73
CA CYS A 110 12.52 4.14 5.96
C CYS A 110 13.77 5.04 6.06
N TYR A 111 14.39 5.11 7.23
CA TYR A 111 15.63 5.88 7.46
C TYR A 111 16.83 5.31 6.69
N ARG A 112 16.81 4.02 6.38
CA ARG A 112 17.83 3.39 5.54
C ARG A 112 17.57 3.70 4.08
N PHE A 113 16.32 3.56 3.65
CA PHE A 113 15.91 3.82 2.27
C PHE A 113 16.13 5.29 1.86
N LEU A 114 15.63 6.24 2.65
CA LEU A 114 15.66 7.67 2.33
C LEU A 114 17.01 8.34 2.61
N HIS A 115 17.76 7.85 3.60
CA HIS A 115 18.93 8.58 4.13
C HIS A 115 20.18 7.71 4.27
N GLY A 116 20.14 6.43 3.89
CA GLY A 116 21.28 5.53 4.03
C GLY A 116 21.70 5.25 5.48
N ARG A 117 20.83 5.54 6.46
CA ARG A 117 21.17 5.43 7.89
C ARG A 117 21.01 4.00 8.42
N SER A 118 21.76 3.67 9.47
CA SER A 118 21.62 2.42 10.22
C SER A 118 20.60 2.51 11.36
N GLU A 119 20.23 3.72 11.76
CA GLU A 119 19.33 4.03 12.87
C GLU A 119 18.32 5.13 12.49
N PRO A 120 17.17 5.22 13.20
CA PRO A 120 16.18 6.27 12.97
C PRO A 120 16.77 7.68 12.90
N CYS A 121 16.12 8.53 12.11
CA CYS A 121 16.58 9.91 11.91
C CYS A 121 16.65 10.68 13.23
N LEU A 122 17.63 11.58 13.35
CA LEU A 122 17.67 12.49 14.49
C LEU A 122 16.43 13.40 14.42
N GLY A 123 15.57 13.30 15.44
CA GLY A 123 14.29 14.00 15.47
C GLY A 123 13.23 13.47 14.48
N CYS A 124 13.34 12.20 14.08
CA CYS A 124 12.41 11.54 13.17
C CYS A 124 10.93 11.83 13.48
N GLU A 125 10.23 12.42 12.52
CA GLU A 125 8.80 12.72 12.58
C GLU A 125 7.96 11.45 12.72
N ALA A 126 8.33 10.33 12.08
CA ALA A 126 7.65 9.05 12.31
C ALA A 126 7.72 8.62 13.77
N LYS A 127 8.90 8.72 14.39
CA LYS A 127 9.11 8.35 15.79
C LYS A 127 8.29 9.24 16.73
N GLU A 128 8.23 10.54 16.46
CA GLU A 128 7.39 11.47 17.21
C GLU A 128 5.91 11.15 17.05
N THR A 129 5.44 10.85 15.84
CA THR A 129 4.06 10.47 15.57
C THR A 129 3.67 9.18 16.29
N PHE A 130 4.50 8.14 16.26
CA PHE A 130 4.27 6.91 17.03
C PHE A 130 4.19 7.18 18.53
N ALA A 131 5.04 8.07 19.06
CA ALA A 131 5.07 8.37 20.49
C ALA A 131 3.89 9.24 20.98
N THR A 132 3.35 10.09 20.11
CA THR A 132 2.38 11.14 20.51
C THR A 132 0.97 10.93 19.96
N ALA A 133 0.78 10.02 19.00
CA ALA A 133 -0.44 9.87 18.22
C ALA A 133 -0.89 11.19 17.54
N ARG A 134 0.06 12.09 17.26
CA ARG A 134 -0.18 13.38 16.59
C ARG A 134 0.68 13.48 15.35
N GLN A 135 0.24 14.29 14.40
CA GLN A 135 1.03 14.59 13.22
C GLN A 135 2.31 15.34 13.61
N ALA A 136 3.44 14.90 13.06
CA ALA A 136 4.72 15.57 13.15
C ALA A 136 5.22 15.91 11.74
N LYS A 137 6.05 16.96 11.64
CA LYS A 137 6.56 17.47 10.36
C LYS A 137 8.01 17.90 10.51
N ARG A 138 8.80 17.68 9.46
CA ARG A 138 10.20 18.06 9.41
C ARG A 138 10.62 18.50 8.01
N VAL A 139 11.43 19.56 7.94
CA VAL A 139 12.23 19.87 6.76
C VAL A 139 13.64 19.33 6.99
N HIS A 140 14.17 18.60 6.02
CA HIS A 140 15.50 18.00 6.07
C HIS A 140 16.14 18.02 4.67
N GLN A 141 17.45 17.85 4.60
CA GLN A 141 18.12 17.63 3.32
C GLN A 141 18.13 16.14 2.99
N ASN A 142 17.91 15.80 1.71
CA ASN A 142 18.14 14.46 1.21
C ASN A 142 19.64 14.23 0.93
N VAL A 143 19.99 13.02 0.46
CA VAL A 143 21.39 12.65 0.17
C VAL A 143 22.01 13.47 -0.97
N ASP A 144 21.20 14.06 -1.84
CA ASP A 144 21.62 14.91 -2.97
C ASP A 144 21.75 16.39 -2.58
N GLY A 145 21.41 16.76 -1.34
CA GLY A 145 21.44 18.14 -0.84
C GLY A 145 20.18 18.96 -1.12
N ASN A 146 19.15 18.38 -1.73
CA ASN A 146 17.84 19.01 -1.93
C ASN A 146 17.07 19.09 -0.61
N TYR A 147 16.25 20.13 -0.44
CA TYR A 147 15.43 20.30 0.76
C TYR A 147 14.08 19.62 0.59
N TRP A 148 13.78 18.73 1.52
CA TRP A 148 12.57 17.93 1.54
C TRP A 148 11.78 18.26 2.78
N GLU A 149 10.46 18.37 2.64
CA GLU A 149 9.54 18.39 3.75
C GLU A 149 8.87 17.01 3.86
N SER A 150 8.85 16.49 5.07
CA SER A 150 8.21 15.23 5.43
C SER A 150 7.14 15.49 6.48
N VAL A 151 5.99 14.84 6.33
CA VAL A 151 4.88 14.86 7.28
C VAL A 151 4.52 13.41 7.64
N ALA A 152 4.49 13.12 8.93
CA ALA A 152 4.13 11.82 9.48
C ALA A 152 2.76 11.89 10.15
N SER A 153 1.77 11.17 9.62
CA SER A 153 0.39 11.13 10.15
C SER A 153 0.05 9.76 10.75
N PRO A 154 -0.56 9.69 11.94
CA PRO A 154 -0.82 8.42 12.60
C PRO A 154 -2.01 7.68 11.98
N VAL A 155 -1.89 6.36 11.86
CA VAL A 155 -3.00 5.44 11.61
C VAL A 155 -3.32 4.75 12.92
N LEU A 156 -4.55 4.91 13.40
CA LEU A 156 -4.99 4.42 14.71
C LEU A 156 -5.80 3.14 14.55
N ASN A 157 -5.61 2.19 15.48
CA ASN A 157 -6.55 1.07 15.65
C ASN A 157 -7.80 1.51 16.44
N GLU A 158 -8.73 0.57 16.66
CA GLU A 158 -9.96 0.82 17.41
C GLU A 158 -9.73 1.21 18.89
N LEU A 159 -8.55 0.89 19.44
CA LEU A 159 -8.14 1.25 20.79
C LEU A 159 -7.48 2.64 20.87
N GLY A 160 -7.30 3.32 19.72
CA GLY A 160 -6.63 4.61 19.63
C GLY A 160 -5.10 4.53 19.65
N GLU A 161 -4.53 3.34 19.48
CA GLU A 161 -3.08 3.13 19.43
C GLU A 161 -2.56 3.34 17.99
N VAL A 162 -1.39 3.95 17.84
CA VAL A 162 -0.75 4.13 16.54
C VAL A 162 -0.20 2.79 16.07
N VAL A 163 -0.81 2.20 15.05
CA VAL A 163 -0.36 0.92 14.46
C VAL A 163 0.56 1.12 13.26
N GLN A 164 0.39 2.24 12.56
CA GLN A 164 1.18 2.61 11.39
C GLN A 164 1.30 4.13 11.30
N VAL A 165 2.23 4.59 10.49
CA VAL A 165 2.38 6.01 10.15
C VAL A 165 2.39 6.16 8.63
N VAL A 166 1.62 7.13 8.14
CA VAL A 166 1.71 7.58 6.74
C VAL A 166 2.75 8.69 6.66
N LEU A 167 3.80 8.45 5.89
CA LEU A 167 4.81 9.43 5.53
C LEU A 167 4.45 10.05 4.19
N VAL A 168 4.41 11.38 4.15
CA VAL A 168 4.30 12.16 2.91
C VAL A 168 5.53 13.03 2.79
N THR A 169 6.22 12.94 1.66
CA THR A 169 7.46 13.66 1.37
C THR A 169 7.31 14.52 0.13
N ARG A 170 7.76 15.77 0.20
CA ARG A 170 7.72 16.71 -0.92
C ARG A 170 9.02 17.48 -1.03
N ASP A 171 9.45 17.74 -2.26
CA ASP A 171 10.56 18.66 -2.51
C ASP A 171 10.10 20.09 -2.22
N VAL A 172 10.86 20.80 -1.39
CA VAL A 172 10.66 22.21 -1.02
C VAL A 172 11.88 23.06 -1.35
N SER A 173 12.81 22.56 -2.15
CA SER A 173 14.05 23.25 -2.52
C SER A 173 13.77 24.64 -3.05
N GLU A 174 12.85 24.78 -4.01
CA GLU A 174 12.46 26.10 -4.55
C GLU A 174 11.96 27.07 -3.46
N ARG A 175 11.22 26.58 -2.45
CA ARG A 175 10.70 27.42 -1.36
C ARG A 175 11.79 27.89 -0.42
N VAL A 176 12.81 27.06 -0.20
CA VAL A 176 13.93 27.38 0.68
C VAL A 176 14.90 28.35 0.01
N PHE A 177 15.10 28.26 -1.31
CA PHE A 177 15.98 29.17 -2.06
C PHE A 177 15.38 30.56 -2.32
N LEU A 178 14.08 30.75 -2.09
CA LEU A 178 13.37 32.03 -2.30
C LEU A 178 13.15 32.85 -1.00
N GLN A 179 13.77 32.45 0.11
CA GLN A 179 13.76 33.18 1.39
C GLN A 179 15.17 33.66 1.74
#